data_AF-A0AAF1AMG6-F1
#
_entry.id   AF-A0AAF1AMG6-F1
#
_cell.length_a   1.000
_cell.length_b   1.000
_cell.length_c   1.000
_cell.angle_alpha   90.00
_cell.angle_beta   90.00
_cell.angle_gamma   90.00
#
_symmetry.space_group_name_H-M   'P 1'
#
loop_
_entity.id
_entity.type
_entity.pdbx_description
1 polymer ?
#
loop_
_entity_poly.entity_id
_entity_poly.type
_entity_poly.pdbx_seq_one_letter_code
_entity_poly.pdbx_strand_id
1 'polypeptide(L)'
;MAQLQRDDISCAAVITAKELSIVWGSDSRYWKWVAKLITVCWLQIDGEYDTSNLKKGVKYGVYFVVELSDNLCMNGPVTLKLTRPNRTTEEHKEDLETKPKNTLVGLKVGEFINSACGCENTVKFSMNGCDGTTWKTGLTVIGAVIAPVW
;
A
#
# COMPACT_ATOMS: atom_id res chain seq x y z
N MET A 1 -25.57 30.15 1.14
CA MET A 1 -24.94 29.44 0.01
C MET A 1 -24.88 27.97 0.39
N ALA A 2 -25.76 27.15 -0.17
CA ALA A 2 -25.82 25.73 0.14
C ALA A 2 -24.55 25.04 -0.38
N GLN A 3 -23.82 24.38 0.50
CA GLN A 3 -22.77 23.45 0.09
C GLN A 3 -23.46 22.25 -0.57
N LEU A 4 -23.15 22.02 -1.85
CA LEU A 4 -23.46 20.78 -2.54
C LEU A 4 -22.67 19.66 -1.85
N GLN A 5 -23.33 18.94 -0.96
CA GLN A 5 -22.84 17.68 -0.44
C GLN A 5 -22.88 16.69 -1.61
N ARG A 6 -21.72 16.34 -2.17
CA ARG A 6 -21.62 15.22 -3.09
C ARG A 6 -21.57 13.95 -2.27
N ASP A 7 -22.62 13.14 -2.37
CA ASP A 7 -22.65 11.77 -1.88
C ASP A 7 -21.82 10.86 -2.82
N ASP A 8 -20.54 11.19 -3.06
CA ASP A 8 -19.69 10.52 -4.05
C ASP A 8 -19.09 9.23 -3.45
N ILE A 9 -19.93 8.20 -3.25
CA ILE A 9 -19.47 6.83 -3.06
C ILE A 9 -18.64 6.44 -4.29
N SER A 10 -17.33 6.26 -4.09
CA SER A 10 -16.38 6.06 -5.19
C SER A 10 -16.28 4.58 -5.58
N CYS A 11 -16.09 4.31 -6.88
CA CYS A 11 -15.84 2.96 -7.39
C CYS A 11 -14.41 2.48 -7.13
N ALA A 12 -13.48 3.37 -6.78
CA ALA A 12 -12.09 3.07 -6.49
C ALA A 12 -11.52 4.16 -5.57
N ALA A 13 -10.38 3.90 -4.95
CA ALA A 13 -9.63 4.87 -4.18
C ALA A 13 -8.17 4.90 -4.61
N VAL A 14 -7.57 6.09 -4.54
CA VAL A 14 -6.14 6.30 -4.74
C VAL A 14 -5.61 6.95 -3.48
N ILE A 15 -4.58 6.35 -2.89
CA ILE A 15 -3.87 6.84 -1.72
C ILE A 15 -2.49 7.24 -2.19
N THR A 16 -2.13 8.51 -2.08
CA THR A 16 -0.82 9.00 -2.51
C THR A 16 0.27 8.54 -1.53
N ALA A 17 1.54 8.49 -1.98
CA ALA A 17 2.65 8.17 -1.08
C ALA A 17 2.75 9.08 0.17
N LYS A 18 2.22 10.32 0.09
CA LYS A 18 2.20 11.25 1.23
C LYS A 18 1.15 10.90 2.28
N GLU A 19 0.12 10.17 1.90
CA GLU A 19 -0.94 9.69 2.78
C GLU A 19 -0.59 8.34 3.41
N LEU A 20 0.48 7.69 2.94
CA LEU A 20 1.02 6.48 3.55
C LEU A 20 1.92 6.83 4.74
N SER A 21 1.87 5.99 5.76
CA SER A 21 2.81 6.03 6.88
C SER A 21 4.07 5.27 6.50
N ILE A 22 5.14 5.99 6.14
CA ILE A 22 6.43 5.43 5.76
C ILE A 22 7.39 5.61 6.93
N VAL A 23 7.89 4.53 7.51
CA VAL A 23 8.90 4.61 8.57
C VAL A 23 10.17 5.22 7.99
N TRP A 24 10.73 6.21 8.70
CA TRP A 24 11.82 7.08 8.25
C TRP A 24 11.48 8.00 7.07
N GLY A 25 10.22 8.06 6.59
CA GLY A 25 9.84 8.79 5.38
C GLY A 25 10.09 10.31 5.41
N SER A 26 10.17 10.90 6.60
CA SER A 26 10.53 12.31 6.81
C SER A 26 12.05 12.55 6.88
N ASP A 27 12.86 11.50 6.97
CA ASP A 27 14.30 11.57 7.05
C ASP A 27 14.93 11.50 5.66
N SER A 28 15.41 12.66 5.19
CA SER A 28 16.04 12.81 3.88
C SER A 28 17.31 11.96 3.68
N ARG A 29 17.90 11.41 4.75
CA ARG A 29 19.02 10.46 4.66
C ARG A 29 18.59 9.11 4.08
N TYR A 30 17.32 8.76 4.26
CA TYR A 30 16.77 7.45 3.92
C TYR A 30 15.73 7.50 2.80
N TRP A 31 15.02 8.62 2.65
CA TRP A 31 14.00 8.81 1.63
C TRP A 31 14.15 10.14 0.88
N LYS A 32 14.17 10.09 -0.45
CA LYS A 32 14.14 11.27 -1.30
C LYS A 32 12.70 11.59 -1.72
N TRP A 33 12.29 12.86 -1.64
CA TRP A 33 10.97 13.34 -2.07
C TRP A 33 9.79 12.58 -1.45
N VAL A 34 9.93 12.10 -0.22
CA VAL A 34 8.93 11.37 0.59
C VAL A 34 8.66 9.93 0.14
N ALA A 35 9.18 9.46 -1.00
CA ALA A 35 8.78 8.14 -1.52
C ALA A 35 9.83 7.35 -2.31
N LYS A 36 11.02 7.91 -2.57
CA LYS A 36 12.14 7.17 -3.19
C LYS A 36 13.11 6.70 -2.12
N LEU A 37 13.20 5.39 -1.94
CA LEU A 37 14.09 4.77 -0.96
C LEU A 37 15.55 4.94 -1.37
N ILE A 38 16.32 5.61 -0.52
CA ILE A 38 17.77 5.74 -0.66
C ILE A 38 18.43 4.48 -0.10
N THR A 39 18.27 4.22 1.19
CA THR A 39 18.71 2.97 1.82
C THR A 39 18.11 2.84 3.22
N VAL A 40 17.61 1.68 3.64
CA VAL A 40 17.16 1.43 5.05
C VAL A 40 17.43 -0.01 5.47
N CYS A 41 17.69 -0.26 6.76
CA CYS A 41 17.72 -1.62 7.32
C CYS A 41 16.33 -2.12 7.77
N TRP A 42 15.38 -1.20 7.99
CA TRP A 42 13.98 -1.50 8.31
C TRP A 42 13.07 -0.80 7.31
N LEU A 43 12.49 -1.57 6.39
CA LEU A 43 11.45 -1.12 5.47
C LEU A 43 10.07 -1.42 6.08
N GLN A 44 9.25 -0.39 6.28
CA GLN A 44 7.89 -0.49 6.78
C GLN A 44 7.05 0.64 6.16
N ILE A 45 6.01 0.25 5.44
CA ILE A 45 5.05 1.17 4.81
C ILE A 45 3.66 0.69 5.20
N ASP A 46 2.87 1.58 5.80
CA ASP A 46 1.51 1.30 6.24
C ASP A 46 0.52 2.23 5.55
N GLY A 47 -0.64 1.70 5.22
CA GLY A 47 -1.76 2.44 4.69
C GLY A 47 -3.06 2.05 5.40
N GLU A 48 -3.96 3.03 5.47
CA GLU A 48 -5.27 2.88 6.08
C GLU A 48 -6.28 3.63 5.21
N TYR A 49 -7.46 3.05 5.00
CA TYR A 49 -8.51 3.68 4.20
C TYR A 49 -9.90 3.41 4.77
N ASP A 50 -10.74 4.45 4.80
CA ASP A 50 -12.14 4.34 5.19
C ASP A 50 -13.01 3.86 4.02
N THR A 51 -13.40 2.59 4.09
CA THR A 51 -14.27 1.87 3.15
C THR A 51 -15.71 2.37 3.14
N SER A 52 -16.10 3.28 4.04
CA SER A 52 -17.38 4.00 3.95
C SER A 52 -17.47 4.82 2.66
N ASN A 53 -16.32 5.27 2.14
CA ASN A 53 -16.19 6.01 0.88
C ASN A 53 -16.23 5.11 -0.38
N LEU A 54 -16.33 3.79 -0.21
CA LEU A 54 -16.39 2.81 -1.30
C LEU A 54 -17.78 2.23 -1.44
N LYS A 55 -18.14 1.83 -2.66
CA LYS A 55 -19.41 1.15 -2.92
C LYS A 55 -19.51 -0.15 -2.13
N LYS A 56 -20.62 -0.32 -1.39
CA LYS A 56 -20.94 -1.54 -0.64
C LYS A 56 -21.30 -2.69 -1.59
N GLY A 57 -21.06 -3.93 -1.16
CA GLY A 57 -21.32 -5.15 -1.92
C GLY A 57 -20.31 -5.43 -3.04
N VAL A 58 -19.29 -4.60 -3.20
CA VAL A 58 -18.23 -4.77 -4.21
C VAL A 58 -17.01 -5.43 -3.57
N LYS A 59 -16.36 -6.32 -4.32
CA LYS A 59 -15.07 -6.90 -3.98
C LYS A 59 -13.95 -6.00 -4.51
N TYR A 60 -13.02 -5.64 -3.65
CA TYR A 60 -11.90 -4.76 -3.97
C TYR A 60 -10.57 -5.49 -3.78
N GLY A 61 -9.63 -5.23 -4.68
CA GLY A 61 -8.22 -5.52 -4.50
C GLY A 61 -7.48 -4.29 -3.98
N VAL A 62 -6.51 -4.51 -3.10
CA VAL A 62 -5.61 -3.48 -2.59
C VAL A 62 -4.23 -3.70 -3.20
N TYR A 63 -3.62 -2.64 -3.73
CA TYR A 63 -2.33 -2.70 -4.42
C TYR A 63 -1.42 -1.57 -3.96
N PHE A 64 -0.16 -1.87 -3.65
CA PHE A 64 0.89 -0.84 -3.67
C PHE A 64 1.32 -0.61 -5.11
N VAL A 65 1.44 0.64 -5.51
CA VAL A 65 1.99 1.02 -6.82
C VAL A 65 3.42 1.49 -6.60
N VAL A 66 4.37 0.79 -7.19
CA VAL A 66 5.80 1.03 -7.00
C VAL A 66 6.55 1.06 -8.32
N GLU A 67 7.72 1.67 -8.32
CA GLU A 67 8.73 1.56 -9.37
C GLU A 67 10.01 0.99 -8.75
N LEU A 68 10.64 0.05 -9.44
CA LEU A 68 11.86 -0.62 -9.01
C LEU A 68 13.01 -0.23 -9.93
N SER A 69 14.13 0.22 -9.39
CA SER A 69 15.28 0.63 -10.21
C SER A 69 16.29 -0.50 -10.41
N ASP A 70 17.21 -0.32 -11.36
CA ASP A 70 18.23 -1.32 -11.69
C ASP A 70 19.08 -1.76 -10.49
N ASN A 71 19.36 -0.82 -9.58
CA ASN A 71 20.10 -1.05 -8.35
C ASN A 71 19.25 -1.59 -7.18
N LEU A 72 18.06 -2.14 -7.45
CA LEU A 72 17.25 -2.82 -6.42
C LEU A 72 18.11 -3.82 -5.64
N CYS A 73 17.97 -3.78 -4.32
CA CYS A 73 18.57 -4.75 -3.42
C CYS A 73 17.64 -4.90 -2.22
N MET A 74 16.81 -5.95 -2.20
CA MET A 74 15.84 -6.17 -1.11
C MET A 74 16.25 -7.22 -0.07
N ASN A 75 17.31 -8.01 -0.33
CA ASN A 75 17.81 -9.04 0.60
C ASN A 75 16.73 -10.01 1.11
N GLY A 76 15.79 -10.38 0.23
CA GLY A 76 14.67 -11.27 0.51
C GLY A 76 13.32 -10.67 0.12
N PRO A 77 12.25 -11.46 0.22
CA PRO A 77 10.91 -10.99 -0.11
C PRO A 77 10.39 -10.01 0.95
N VAL A 78 9.56 -9.07 0.51
CA VAL A 78 8.76 -8.25 1.43
C VAL A 78 7.50 -9.00 1.84
N THR A 79 7.03 -8.79 3.07
CA THR A 79 5.73 -9.28 3.51
C THR A 79 4.67 -8.23 3.19
N LEU A 80 3.67 -8.60 2.40
CA LEU A 80 2.48 -7.82 2.15
C LEU A 80 1.35 -8.34 3.04
N LYS A 81 0.69 -7.44 3.77
CA LYS A 81 -0.38 -7.80 4.71
C LYS A 81 -1.61 -6.92 4.51
N LEU A 82 -2.78 -7.55 4.48
CA LEU A 82 -4.08 -6.89 4.48
C LEU A 82 -4.82 -7.23 5.77
N THR A 83 -5.36 -6.22 6.45
CA THR A 83 -6.32 -6.35 7.54
C THR A 83 -7.65 -5.82 7.05
N ARG A 84 -8.63 -6.72 6.92
CA ARG A 84 -9.97 -6.42 6.42
C ARG A 84 -10.80 -5.67 7.46
N PRO A 85 -11.91 -5.02 7.06
CA PRO A 85 -12.82 -4.36 8.00
C PRO A 85 -13.41 -5.28 9.07
N ASN A 86 -13.48 -6.59 8.83
CA ASN A 86 -13.88 -7.59 9.84
C ASN A 86 -12.73 -8.07 10.74
N ARG A 87 -11.57 -7.38 10.72
CA ARG A 87 -10.33 -7.69 11.46
C ARG A 87 -9.63 -8.98 11.07
N THR A 88 -10.12 -9.71 10.07
CA THR A 88 -9.37 -10.84 9.53
C THR A 88 -8.17 -10.34 8.74
N THR A 89 -7.05 -11.03 8.88
CA THR A 89 -5.81 -10.70 8.21
C THR A 89 -5.43 -11.75 7.19
N GLU A 90 -4.84 -11.33 6.09
CA GLU A 90 -4.06 -12.20 5.21
C GLU A 90 -2.69 -11.58 4.98
N GLU A 91 -1.70 -12.42 4.78
CA GLU A 91 -0.35 -11.99 4.43
C GLU A 91 0.30 -12.98 3.48
N HIS A 92 1.18 -12.47 2.63
CA HIS A 92 2.03 -13.28 1.78
C HIS A 92 3.37 -12.58 1.52
N LYS A 93 4.34 -13.34 1.04
CA LYS A 93 5.67 -12.85 0.70
C LYS A 93 5.75 -12.57 -0.78
N GLU A 94 6.33 -11.43 -1.14
CA GLU A 94 6.49 -10.98 -2.51
C GLU A 94 7.97 -10.67 -2.77
N ASP A 95 8.56 -11.35 -3.75
CA ASP A 95 9.95 -11.11 -4.15
C ASP A 95 10.02 -9.99 -5.19
N LEU A 96 10.51 -8.82 -4.77
CA LEU A 96 10.62 -7.64 -5.63
C LEU A 96 11.71 -7.79 -6.70
N GLU A 97 12.72 -8.64 -6.49
CA GLU A 97 13.79 -8.86 -7.48
C GLU A 97 13.27 -9.57 -8.74
N THR A 98 12.13 -10.26 -8.62
CA THR A 98 11.47 -10.95 -9.75
C THR A 98 10.58 -10.04 -10.60
N LYS A 99 10.37 -8.79 -10.16
CA LYS A 99 9.45 -7.85 -10.81
C LYS A 99 10.17 -7.01 -11.86
N PRO A 100 9.45 -6.53 -12.89
CA PRO A 100 10.07 -5.72 -13.92
C PRO A 100 10.59 -4.40 -13.32
N LYS A 101 11.79 -4.01 -13.74
CA LYS A 101 12.47 -2.77 -13.33
C LYS A 101 12.13 -1.63 -14.29
N ASN A 102 12.31 -0.39 -13.82
CA ASN A 102 12.08 0.86 -14.54
C ASN A 102 10.67 0.97 -15.15
N THR A 103 9.68 0.39 -14.49
CA THR A 103 8.26 0.46 -14.84
C THR A 103 7.39 0.40 -13.57
N LEU A 104 6.13 0.81 -13.70
CA LEU A 104 5.16 0.72 -12.61
C LEU A 104 4.72 -0.73 -12.40
N VAL A 105 4.77 -1.15 -11.14
CA VAL A 105 4.36 -2.48 -10.69
C VAL A 105 3.26 -2.32 -9.64
N GLY A 106 2.12 -2.99 -9.86
CA GLY A 106 1.06 -3.13 -8.87
C GLY A 106 1.30 -4.37 -8.02
N LEU A 107 1.78 -4.19 -6.79
CA LEU A 107 1.96 -5.27 -5.83
C LEU A 107 0.64 -5.52 -5.10
N LYS A 108 -0.02 -6.62 -5.43
CA LYS A 108 -1.30 -6.99 -4.82
C LYS A 108 -1.08 -7.36 -3.37
N VAL A 109 -1.74 -6.66 -2.46
CA VAL A 109 -1.68 -6.95 -1.02
C VAL A 109 -2.72 -8.02 -0.65
N GLY A 110 -3.92 -7.89 -1.20
CA GLY A 110 -5.03 -8.76 -0.84
C GLY A 110 -6.37 -8.26 -1.39
N GLU A 111 -7.43 -8.96 -1.01
CA GLU A 111 -8.80 -8.63 -1.41
C GLU A 111 -9.77 -8.60 -0.22
N PHE A 112 -10.78 -7.73 -0.31
CA PHE A 112 -11.87 -7.67 0.67
C PHE A 112 -13.20 -7.36 0.00
N ILE A 113 -14.30 -7.75 0.65
CA ILE A 113 -15.65 -7.34 0.27
C ILE A 113 -16.07 -6.21 1.18
N ASN A 114 -16.52 -5.08 0.59
CA ASN A 114 -17.05 -3.97 1.36
C ASN A 114 -18.50 -4.24 1.76
N SER A 115 -18.71 -5.04 2.80
CA SER A 115 -20.05 -5.44 3.27
C SER A 115 -20.79 -4.30 3.99
N ALA A 116 -22.13 -4.33 3.94
CA ALA A 116 -22.98 -3.36 4.61
C ALA A 116 -23.02 -3.51 6.15
N CYS A 117 -22.70 -4.69 6.68
CA CYS A 117 -22.85 -5.03 8.11
C CYS A 117 -21.53 -5.02 8.92
N GLY A 118 -20.56 -4.17 8.55
CA GLY A 118 -19.28 -4.09 9.27
C GLY A 118 -19.37 -3.25 10.55
N CYS A 119 -18.80 -3.73 11.65
CA CYS A 119 -18.62 -2.95 12.89
C CYS A 119 -17.54 -1.86 12.74
N GLU A 120 -16.66 -2.01 11.75
CA GLU A 120 -15.52 -1.16 11.47
C GLU A 120 -15.50 -0.91 9.95
N ASN A 121 -15.26 0.33 9.54
CA ASN A 121 -15.24 0.72 8.12
C ASN A 121 -13.82 0.88 7.59
N THR A 122 -12.82 0.39 8.31
CA THR A 122 -11.42 0.64 7.96
C THR A 122 -10.77 -0.60 7.37
N VAL A 123 -10.07 -0.43 6.24
CA VAL A 123 -9.13 -1.43 5.73
C VAL A 123 -7.71 -0.94 5.98
N LYS A 124 -6.82 -1.83 6.46
CA LYS A 124 -5.41 -1.52 6.70
C LYS A 124 -4.54 -2.43 5.89
N PHE A 125 -3.42 -1.92 5.38
CA PHE A 125 -2.52 -2.70 4.55
C PHE A 125 -1.08 -2.26 4.76
N SER A 126 -0.14 -3.18 4.58
CA SER A 126 1.28 -2.87 4.79
C SER A 126 2.24 -3.67 3.92
N MET A 127 3.43 -3.11 3.74
CA MET A 127 4.59 -3.71 3.09
C MET A 127 5.78 -3.63 4.02
N ASN A 128 6.31 -4.78 4.41
CA ASN A 128 7.33 -4.90 5.45
C ASN A 128 8.53 -5.70 4.92
N GLY A 129 9.71 -5.11 4.93
CA GLY A 129 10.98 -5.79 4.61
C GLY A 129 11.82 -6.07 5.86
N CYS A 130 11.19 -6.34 7.01
CA CYS A 130 11.87 -6.30 8.30
C CYS A 130 12.66 -7.59 8.59
N ASP A 131 13.98 -7.55 8.39
CA ASP A 131 14.95 -8.51 8.95
C ASP A 131 16.04 -7.82 9.81
N GLY A 132 16.00 -6.49 9.93
CA GLY A 132 16.86 -5.66 10.80
C GLY A 132 18.36 -5.70 10.50
N THR A 133 18.79 -6.50 9.53
CA THR A 133 20.20 -6.87 9.34
C THR A 133 20.70 -6.54 7.93
N THR A 134 19.78 -6.33 6.98
CA THR A 134 20.13 -6.10 5.58
C THR A 134 19.61 -4.77 5.07
N TRP A 135 20.50 -4.01 4.41
CA TRP A 135 20.16 -2.72 3.82
C TRP A 135 19.35 -2.91 2.53
N LYS A 136 18.40 -2.01 2.31
CA LYS A 136 17.39 -2.09 1.25
C LYS A 136 17.38 -0.81 0.43
N THR A 137 17.47 -0.90 -0.90
CA THR A 137 17.50 0.26 -1.81
C THR A 137 16.79 -0.04 -3.12
N GLY A 138 16.53 1.00 -3.91
CA GLY A 138 16.01 0.88 -5.28
C GLY A 138 14.49 0.73 -5.41
N LEU A 139 13.75 1.04 -4.34
CA LEU A 139 12.29 1.08 -4.32
C LEU A 139 11.79 2.53 -4.38
N THR A 140 10.86 2.83 -5.28
CA THR A 140 10.09 4.08 -5.25
C THR A 140 8.61 3.76 -5.07
N VAL A 141 7.97 4.34 -4.06
CA VAL A 141 6.55 4.17 -3.78
C VAL A 141 5.79 5.31 -4.47
N ILE A 142 4.82 4.99 -5.31
CA ILE A 142 3.95 5.99 -5.92
C ILE A 142 2.73 6.23 -5.02
N GLY A 143 2.21 5.16 -4.43
CA GLY A 143 1.07 5.19 -3.54
C GLY A 143 0.42 3.80 -3.44
N ALA A 144 -0.88 3.78 -3.17
CA ALA A 144 -1.70 2.59 -3.19
C ALA A 144 -3.02 2.85 -3.94
N VAL A 145 -3.58 1.78 -4.49
CA VAL A 145 -4.86 1.79 -5.20
C VAL A 145 -5.76 0.72 -4.61
N ILE A 146 -7.02 1.10 -4.39
CA ILE A 146 -8.10 0.18 -4.06
C ILE A 146 -9.07 0.19 -5.23
N ALA A 147 -9.23 -0.94 -5.92
CA ALA A 147 -10.03 -1.02 -7.14
C ALA A 147 -10.90 -2.28 -7.18
N PRO A 148 -12.04 -2.28 -7.88
CA PRO A 148 -12.90 -3.45 -8.02
C PRO A 148 -12.17 -4.59 -8.71
N VAL A 149 -12.40 -5.81 -8.24
CA VAL A 149 -11.98 -7.06 -8.89
C VAL A 149 -13.23 -7.77 -9.41
N TRP A 150 -13.24 -8.08 -10.72
CA TRP A 150 -14.33 -8.72 -11.44
C TRP A 150 -14.04 -10.21 -11.66
#